data_AF-A0A918XGK7-F1
#
_entry.id   AF-A0A918XGK7-F1
#
_cell.length_a   1.000
_cell.length_b   1.000
_cell.length_c   1.000
_cell.angle_alpha   90.00
_cell.angle_beta   90.00
_cell.angle_gamma   90.00
#
_symmetry.space_group_name_H-M   'P 1'
#
loop_
_entity.id
_entity.type
_entity.pdbx_description
1 polymer ?
#
loop_
_entity_poly.entity_id
_entity_poly.type
_entity_poly.pdbx_seq_one_letter_code
_entity_poly.pdbx_strand_id
1 'polypeptide(L)'
;MVERNREMWLSAIGSEAIGQDSDVEQIMLEVDETATDHILQAAMMSDVVEGREKLRGMVRAYGSMLKAASREWLVRGALNRADLHVMLTSSVLHILQTVFPAVREES
;
A
#
# COMPACT_ATOMS: atom_id res chain seq x y z
N MET A 1 -3.16 13.95 -9.34
CA MET A 1 -4.50 13.70 -8.78
C MET A 1 -4.52 13.89 -7.27
N VAL A 2 -3.61 13.23 -6.53
CA VAL A 2 -3.48 13.34 -5.06
C VAL A 2 -3.30 14.79 -4.56
N GLU A 3 -2.41 15.58 -5.17
CA GLU A 3 -2.19 16.97 -4.77
C GLU A 3 -3.45 17.85 -4.87
N ARG A 4 -4.27 17.62 -5.92
CA ARG A 4 -5.49 18.41 -6.18
C ARG A 4 -6.63 18.04 -5.24
N ASN A 5 -6.63 16.83 -4.69
CA ASN A 5 -7.65 16.29 -3.79
C ASN A 5 -7.05 15.96 -2.41
N ARG A 6 -6.04 16.73 -1.98
CA ARG A 6 -5.23 16.44 -0.77
C ARG A 6 -6.10 16.23 0.46
N GLU A 7 -7.12 17.06 0.69
CA GLU A 7 -8.00 16.94 1.87
C GLU A 7 -8.84 15.65 1.85
N MET A 8 -9.41 15.29 0.70
CA MET A 8 -10.13 14.03 0.52
C MET A 8 -9.20 12.83 0.71
N TRP A 9 -7.98 12.90 0.17
CA TRP A 9 -6.96 11.86 0.37
C TRP A 9 -6.54 11.73 1.83
N LEU A 10 -6.33 12.86 2.53
CA LEU A 10 -5.98 12.89 3.95
C LEU A 10 -7.11 12.37 4.84
N SER A 11 -8.37 12.64 4.50
CA SER A 11 -9.53 12.06 5.18
C SER A 11 -9.56 10.54 5.01
N ALA A 12 -9.36 10.04 3.78
CA ALA A 12 -9.39 8.61 3.49
C ALA A 12 -8.27 7.83 4.21
N ILE A 13 -7.07 8.42 4.33
CA ILE A 13 -5.98 7.79 5.08
C ILE A 13 -6.00 8.13 6.57
N GLY A 14 -6.80 9.10 7.03
CA GLY A 14 -6.78 9.62 8.41
C GLY A 14 -7.84 9.02 9.35
N SER A 15 -8.90 8.41 8.81
CA SER A 15 -10.00 7.83 9.58
C SER A 15 -9.62 6.67 10.51
N GLU A 16 -8.38 6.17 10.46
CA GLU A 16 -7.86 5.14 11.38
C GLU A 16 -7.76 5.63 12.84
N ALA A 17 -7.92 6.93 13.12
CA ALA A 17 -7.61 7.53 14.43
C ALA A 17 -8.82 7.98 15.30
N ILE A 18 -10.08 7.86 14.85
CA ILE A 18 -11.24 8.34 15.61
C ILE A 18 -12.32 7.25 15.69
N GLY A 19 -12.45 6.63 16.87
CA GLY A 19 -13.62 5.90 17.39
C GLY A 19 -14.44 5.10 16.38
N GLN A 20 -14.04 3.85 16.16
CA GLN A 20 -14.51 3.00 15.06
C GLN A 20 -15.92 2.45 15.24
N ASP A 21 -16.73 2.69 14.20
CA ASP A 21 -17.85 1.84 13.81
C ASP A 21 -17.27 0.60 13.10
N SER A 22 -17.61 -0.60 13.56
CA SER A 22 -17.11 -1.87 13.01
C SER A 22 -17.40 -2.03 11.52
N ASP A 23 -18.49 -1.43 11.05
CA ASP A 23 -18.89 -1.51 9.65
C ASP A 23 -17.95 -0.70 8.76
N VAL A 24 -17.47 0.44 9.26
CA VAL A 24 -16.50 1.30 8.55
C VAL A 24 -15.13 0.62 8.47
N GLU A 25 -14.69 -0.05 9.53
CA GLU A 25 -13.46 -0.85 9.47
C GLU A 25 -13.52 -1.94 8.41
N GLN A 26 -14.64 -2.66 8.35
CA GLN A 26 -14.81 -3.73 7.38
C GLN A 26 -14.77 -3.20 5.94
N ILE A 27 -15.45 -2.08 5.67
CA ILE A 27 -15.39 -1.42 4.35
C ILE A 27 -13.96 -1.04 3.99
N MET A 28 -13.19 -0.48 4.94
CA MET A 28 -11.80 -0.09 4.70
C MET A 28 -10.91 -1.29 4.40
N LEU A 29 -11.13 -2.43 5.07
CA LEU A 29 -10.43 -3.68 4.77
C LEU A 29 -10.74 -4.18 3.36
N GLU A 30 -12.00 -4.15 2.94
CA GLU A 30 -12.41 -4.54 1.57
C GLU A 30 -11.78 -3.63 0.50
N VAL A 31 -11.66 -2.34 0.78
CA VAL A 31 -10.96 -1.38 -0.08
C VAL A 31 -9.47 -1.71 -0.20
N ASP A 32 -8.81 -2.04 0.91
CA ASP A 32 -7.39 -2.42 0.91
C ASP A 32 -7.15 -3.74 0.16
N GLU A 33 -8.05 -4.71 0.26
CA GLU A 33 -8.00 -5.96 -0.54
C GLU A 33 -8.15 -5.67 -2.03
N THR A 34 -9.09 -4.80 -2.41
CA THR A 34 -9.29 -4.39 -3.81
C THR A 34 -8.05 -3.66 -4.36
N ALA A 35 -7.46 -2.76 -3.55
CA ALA A 35 -6.24 -2.06 -3.92
C ALA A 35 -5.05 -3.03 -4.11
N THR A 36 -4.97 -4.06 -3.27
CA THR A 36 -3.96 -5.13 -3.39
C THR A 36 -4.06 -5.84 -4.73
N ASP A 37 -5.28 -6.20 -5.16
CA ASP A 37 -5.50 -6.84 -6.46
C ASP A 37 -5.10 -5.95 -7.63
N HIS A 38 -5.42 -4.66 -7.58
CA HIS A 38 -4.99 -3.71 -8.61
C HIS A 38 -3.47 -3.56 -8.69
N ILE A 39 -2.76 -3.55 -7.54
CA ILE A 39 -1.29 -3.49 -7.53
C ILE A 39 -0.70 -4.75 -8.17
N LEU A 40 -1.23 -5.94 -7.84
CA LEU A 40 -0.77 -7.20 -8.44
C LEU A 40 -1.05 -7.24 -9.94
N GLN A 41 -2.20 -6.74 -10.38
CA GLN A 41 -2.51 -6.61 -11.80
C GLN A 41 -1.54 -5.66 -12.51
N ALA A 42 -1.27 -4.49 -11.93
CA ALA A 42 -0.32 -3.53 -12.49
C ALA A 42 1.12 -4.07 -12.53
N ALA A 43 1.48 -4.92 -11.57
CA ALA A 43 2.76 -5.62 -11.52
C ALA A 43 2.85 -6.84 -12.45
N MET A 44 1.77 -7.17 -13.17
CA MET A 44 1.66 -8.40 -13.98
C MET A 44 1.90 -9.69 -13.16
N MET A 45 1.38 -9.73 -11.93
CA MET A 45 1.54 -10.85 -10.98
C MET A 45 0.22 -11.51 -10.59
N SER A 46 -0.87 -11.25 -11.33
CA SER A 46 -2.19 -11.81 -11.01
C SER A 46 -2.28 -13.34 -11.15
N ASP A 47 -1.40 -13.94 -11.94
CA ASP A 47 -1.31 -15.37 -12.25
C ASP A 47 -0.41 -16.15 -11.28
N VAL A 48 0.25 -15.48 -10.34
CA VAL A 48 1.03 -16.15 -9.29
C VAL A 48 0.10 -16.96 -8.38
N VAL A 49 0.28 -18.29 -8.40
CA VAL A 49 -0.47 -19.24 -7.57
C VAL A 49 0.34 -19.64 -6.34
N GLU A 50 1.59 -20.03 -6.52
CA GLU A 50 2.48 -20.43 -5.44
C GLU A 50 2.91 -19.23 -4.60
N GLY A 51 2.71 -19.30 -3.28
CA GLY A 51 3.01 -18.20 -2.36
C GLY A 51 2.07 -17.00 -2.47
N ARG A 52 0.90 -17.13 -3.12
CA ARG A 52 -0.05 -16.02 -3.36
C ARG A 52 -0.43 -15.27 -2.09
N GLU A 53 -0.74 -15.97 -0.98
CA GLU A 53 -1.12 -15.29 0.27
C GLU A 53 0.04 -14.51 0.89
N LYS A 54 1.27 -15.02 0.79
CA LYS A 54 2.48 -14.29 1.21
C LYS A 54 2.66 -13.02 0.37
N LEU A 55 2.52 -13.13 -0.95
CA LEU A 55 2.59 -12.02 -1.87
C LEU A 55 1.53 -10.95 -1.57
N ARG A 56 0.26 -11.35 -1.39
CA ARG A 56 -0.84 -10.44 -0.99
C ARG A 56 -0.53 -9.76 0.35
N GLY A 57 -0.04 -10.51 1.33
CA GLY A 57 0.35 -9.96 2.63
C GLY A 57 1.42 -8.88 2.53
N MET A 58 2.45 -9.10 1.72
CA MET A 58 3.50 -8.10 1.48
C MET A 58 2.96 -6.85 0.78
N VAL A 59 2.07 -7.01 -0.20
CA VAL A 59 1.46 -5.87 -0.92
C VAL A 59 0.55 -5.06 0.00
N ARG A 60 -0.24 -5.69 0.89
CA ARG A 60 -1.02 -5.00 1.92
C ARG A 60 -0.13 -4.17 2.85
N ALA A 61 0.95 -4.78 3.35
CA ALA A 61 1.92 -4.08 4.21
C ALA A 61 2.57 -2.88 3.48
N TYR A 62 2.92 -3.05 2.20
CA TYR A 62 3.39 -1.95 1.35
C TYR A 62 2.33 -0.83 1.22
N GLY A 63 1.04 -1.17 1.09
CA GLY A 63 -0.06 -0.21 1.09
C GLY A 63 -0.11 0.63 2.37
N SER A 64 0.05 0.02 3.54
CA SER A 64 0.15 0.74 4.82
C SER A 64 1.36 1.67 4.88
N MET A 65 2.53 1.22 4.40
CA MET A 65 3.73 2.06 4.29
C MET A 65 3.50 3.26 3.35
N LEU A 66 2.82 3.05 2.23
CA LEU A 66 2.44 4.11 1.30
C LEU A 66 1.54 5.16 1.97
N LYS A 67 0.54 4.74 2.75
CA LYS A 67 -0.32 5.65 3.53
C LYS A 67 0.51 6.47 4.52
N ALA A 68 1.42 5.84 5.25
CA ALA A 68 2.31 6.51 6.19
C ALA A 68 3.26 7.52 5.50
N ALA A 69 3.93 7.12 4.41
CA ALA A 69 4.82 7.98 3.64
C ALA A 69 4.08 9.16 2.97
N SER A 70 2.80 8.95 2.59
CA SER A 70 1.94 10.04 2.12
C SER A 70 1.69 11.10 3.20
N ARG A 71 1.58 10.71 4.48
CA ARG A 71 1.49 11.66 5.60
C ARG A 71 2.79 12.44 5.80
N GLU A 72 3.95 11.81 5.63
CA GLU A 72 5.26 12.50 5.65
C GLU A 72 5.35 13.60 4.58
N TRP A 73 4.85 13.32 3.37
CA TRP A 73 4.83 14.29 2.29
C TRP A 73 3.78 15.39 2.49
N LEU A 74 2.52 14.99 2.65
CA LEU A 74 1.42 15.93 2.57
C LEU A 74 1.21 16.70 3.87
N VAL A 75 1.42 16.08 5.03
CA VAL A 75 1.14 16.70 6.34
C VAL A 75 2.40 17.30 6.93
N ARG A 76 3.48 16.52 7.00
CA ARG A 76 4.71 16.95 7.69
C ARG A 76 5.67 17.73 6.80
N GLY A 77 5.60 17.55 5.48
CA GLY A 77 6.55 18.15 4.53
C GLY A 77 7.98 17.64 4.69
N ALA A 78 8.18 16.53 5.40
CA ALA A 78 9.49 15.90 5.61
C ALA A 78 10.00 15.20 4.34
N LEU A 79 9.06 14.73 3.51
CA LEU A 79 9.32 14.24 2.17
C LEU A 79 8.69 15.18 1.15
N ASN A 80 9.29 15.29 -0.02
CA ASN A 80 8.63 15.87 -1.19
C ASN A 80 8.10 14.77 -2.12
N ARG A 81 7.38 15.18 -3.17
CA ARG A 81 6.80 14.26 -4.17
C ARG A 81 7.84 13.38 -4.86
N ALA A 82 9.03 13.92 -5.16
CA ALA A 82 10.11 13.17 -5.79
C ALA A 82 10.71 12.14 -4.82
N ASP A 83 10.91 12.50 -3.55
CA ASP A 83 11.41 11.56 -2.52
C ASP A 83 10.42 10.40 -2.35
N LEU A 84 9.13 10.71 -2.26
CA LEU A 84 8.07 9.71 -2.13
C LEU A 84 8.04 8.78 -3.34
N HIS A 85 8.18 9.31 -4.55
CA HIS A 85 8.21 8.50 -5.77
C HIS A 85 9.38 7.52 -5.78
N VAL A 86 10.59 7.98 -5.47
CA VAL A 86 11.79 7.12 -5.39
C VAL A 86 11.59 6.04 -4.33
N MET A 87 11.23 6.42 -3.11
CA MET A 87 11.06 5.50 -2.00
C MET A 87 10.04 4.40 -2.33
N LEU A 88 8.85 4.78 -2.80
CA LEU A 88 7.77 3.82 -3.04
C LEU A 88 8.07 2.90 -4.22
N THR A 89 8.56 3.43 -5.35
CA THR A 89 8.88 2.63 -6.53
C THR A 89 10.04 1.67 -6.25
N SER A 90 11.11 2.12 -5.58
CA SER A 90 12.21 1.22 -5.22
C SER A 90 11.77 0.14 -4.22
N SER A 91 10.93 0.50 -3.25
CA SER A 91 10.48 -0.45 -2.22
C SER A 91 9.60 -1.55 -2.81
N VAL A 92 8.62 -1.20 -3.66
CA VAL A 92 7.75 -2.22 -4.26
C VAL A 92 8.54 -3.15 -5.19
N LEU A 93 9.45 -2.62 -5.99
CA LEU A 93 10.30 -3.45 -6.85
C LEU A 93 11.16 -4.40 -6.02
N HIS A 94 11.74 -3.94 -4.91
CA HIS A 94 12.53 -4.79 -4.03
C HIS A 94 11.69 -5.88 -3.36
N ILE A 95 10.46 -5.56 -2.92
CA ILE A 95 9.53 -6.55 -2.39
C ILE A 95 9.25 -7.64 -3.43
N LEU A 96 8.91 -7.26 -4.66
CA LEU A 96 8.51 -8.21 -5.70
C LEU A 96 9.67 -9.03 -6.26
N GLN A 97 10.83 -8.40 -6.45
CA GLN A 97 11.98 -9.01 -7.15
C GLN A 97 12.98 -9.68 -6.21
N THR A 98 12.96 -9.36 -4.92
CA THR A 98 13.96 -9.86 -3.96
C THR A 98 13.30 -10.55 -2.77
N VAL A 99 12.37 -9.87 -2.08
CA VAL A 99 11.80 -10.40 -0.84
C VAL A 99 10.83 -11.55 -1.11
N PHE A 100 9.91 -11.40 -2.08
CA PHE A 100 8.93 -12.43 -2.38
C PHE A 100 9.57 -13.76 -2.84
N PRO A 101 10.55 -13.77 -3.77
CA PRO A 101 11.27 -15.00 -4.12
C PRO A 101 11.90 -15.69 -2.91
N ALA A 102 12.62 -14.95 -2.06
CA ALA A 102 13.29 -15.52 -0.88
C ALA A 102 12.29 -16.13 0.11
N VAL A 103 11.19 -15.44 0.41
CA VAL A 103 10.17 -15.93 1.35
C VAL A 103 9.35 -17.08 0.76
N ARG A 104 9.26 -17.20 -0.57
CA ARG A 104 8.60 -18.32 -1.24
C ARG A 104 9.45 -19.59 -1.18
N GLU A 105 10.77 -19.48 -1.36
CA GLU A 105 11.71 -20.62 -1.34
C GLU A 105 11.86 -21.27 0.04
N GLU A 106 11.58 -20.54 1.13
CA GLU A 106 11.59 -21.06 2.51
C GLU A 106 10.33 -21.86 2.90
N SER A 107 9.52 -22.36 1.95
CA SER A 107 8.29 -23.12 2.22
C SER A 107 8.09 -24.30 1.30
#